data_AF-A0A7X7TQE7-F1
#
_entry.id   AF-A0A7X7TQE7-F1
#
_cell.length_a   1.000
_cell.length_b   1.000
_cell.length_c   1.000
_cell.angle_alpha   90.00
_cell.angle_beta   90.00
_cell.angle_gamma   90.00
#
_symmetry.space_group_name_H-M   'P 1'
#
loop_
_entity.id
_entity.type
_entity.pdbx_description
1 polymer ?
#
loop_
_entity_poly.entity_id
_entity_poly.type
_entity_poly.pdbx_seq_one_letter_code
_entity_poly.pdbx_strand_id
1 'polypeptide(L)' 'MDIILNYHIIVMEKRKDVRQLIIEAAEKFGNTPAFIEGDKTYDFLTLKEEVFRLAN' A
#
# COMPACT_ATOMS: atom_id res chain seq x y z
N MET A 1 20.94 -31.82 -25.21
CA MET A 1 20.42 -30.78 -26.12
C MET A 1 19.30 -30.11 -25.34
N ASP A 2 19.63 -28.93 -24.83
CA ASP A 2 18.99 -28.33 -23.66
C ASP A 2 17.55 -27.92 -23.96
N ILE A 3 16.62 -28.55 -23.23
CA ILE A 3 15.27 -28.04 -23.07
C ILE A 3 15.44 -26.79 -22.19
N ILE A 4 15.53 -25.62 -22.84
CA ILE A 4 15.44 -24.33 -22.17
C ILE A 4 14.03 -24.27 -21.58
N LEU A 5 13.91 -24.76 -20.35
CA LEU A 5 12.73 -24.60 -19.53
C LEU A 5 12.64 -23.09 -19.29
N ASN A 6 11.81 -22.43 -20.09
CA ASN A 6 11.38 -21.06 -19.84
C ASN A 6 10.73 -21.08 -18.45
N TYR A 7 11.55 -20.82 -17.43
CA TYR A 7 11.12 -20.39 -16.12
C TYR A 7 10.47 -19.01 -16.33
N HIS A 8 9.28 -18.99 -16.91
CA HIS A 8 8.24 -18.11 -16.46
C HIS A 8 8.01 -18.51 -15.00
N ILE A 9 8.90 -18.01 -14.14
CA ILE A 9 8.53 -17.69 -12.77
C ILE A 9 7.33 -16.79 -12.99
N ILE A 10 6.14 -17.38 -12.91
CA ILE A 10 4.93 -16.64 -12.62
C ILE A 10 5.30 -16.03 -11.27
N VAL A 11 5.86 -14.83 -11.30
CA VAL A 11 6.11 -14.03 -10.12
C VAL A 11 4.71 -13.84 -9.59
N MET A 12 4.31 -14.72 -8.68
CA MET A 12 3.12 -14.52 -7.88
C MET A 12 3.43 -13.21 -7.17
N GLU A 13 2.94 -12.10 -7.72
CA GLU A 13 2.84 -10.85 -6.97
C GLU A 13 2.06 -11.23 -5.72
N LYS A 14 2.81 -11.48 -4.63
CA LYS A 14 2.20 -11.70 -3.33
C LYS A 14 1.38 -10.45 -3.11
N ARG A 15 0.07 -10.63 -2.91
CA ARG A 15 -0.83 -9.51 -2.60
C ARG A 15 -0.17 -8.69 -1.50
N LYS A 16 0.04 -7.42 -1.78
CA LYS A 16 0.70 -6.50 -0.84
C LYS A 16 -0.11 -6.48 0.45
N ASP A 17 0.60 -6.47 1.57
CA ASP A 17 -0.03 -6.31 2.89
C ASP A 17 -0.78 -4.98 2.94
N VAL A 18 -1.88 -4.93 3.70
CA VAL A 18 -2.68 -3.70 3.84
C VAL A 18 -1.82 -2.53 4.32
N ARG A 19 -0.85 -2.78 5.21
CA ARG A 19 0.09 -1.72 5.65
C ARG A 19 0.99 -1.23 4.53
N GLN A 20 1.47 -2.12 3.68
CA GLN A 20 2.28 -1.76 2.52
C GLN A 20 1.45 -0.93 1.53
N LEU A 21 0.19 -1.29 1.31
CA LEU A 21 -0.73 -0.51 0.47
C LEU A 21 -0.95 0.91 1.03
N ILE A 22 -1.09 1.05 2.35
CA ILE A 22 -1.25 2.36 3.01
C ILE A 22 0.02 3.19 2.91
N ILE A 23 1.21 2.59 3.09
CA ILE A 23 2.50 3.28 2.92
C ILE A 23 2.64 3.78 1.48
N GLU A 24 2.41 2.92 0.49
CA GLU A 24 2.52 3.30 -0.93
C GLU A 24 1.53 4.40 -1.30
N ALA A 25 0.30 4.33 -0.77
CA ALA A 25 -0.70 5.37 -0.98
C ALA A 25 -0.26 6.71 -0.35
N ALA A 26 0.32 6.68 0.85
CA ALA A 26 0.85 7.89 1.49
C ALA A 26 2.06 8.48 0.74
N GLU A 27 2.96 7.66 0.22
CA GLU A 27 4.09 8.13 -0.59
C GLU A 27 3.64 8.74 -1.93
N LYS A 28 2.62 8.15 -2.54
CA LYS A 28 2.12 8.56 -3.85
C LYS A 28 1.17 9.75 -3.80
N PHE A 29 0.32 9.82 -2.78
CA PHE A 29 -0.77 10.78 -2.70
C PHE A 29 -0.61 11.78 -1.54
N GLY A 30 0.25 11.52 -0.55
CA GLY A 30 0.65 12.46 0.50
C GLY A 30 -0.54 13.14 1.17
N ASN A 31 -0.64 14.46 0.96
CA ASN A 31 -1.68 15.32 1.55
C ASN A 31 -3.01 15.31 0.76
N THR A 32 -3.16 14.41 -0.21
CA THR A 32 -4.43 14.25 -0.93
C THR A 32 -5.49 13.68 0.03
N PRO A 33 -6.75 14.14 -0.03
CA PRO A 33 -7.84 13.55 0.74
C PRO A 33 -7.97 12.05 0.50
N ALA A 34 -7.85 11.26 1.57
CA ALA A 34 -8.00 9.80 1.56
C ALA A 34 -9.41 9.39 1.98
N PHE A 35 -9.97 10.04 3.00
CA PHE A 35 -11.29 9.75 3.55
C PHE A 35 -11.92 11.00 4.17
N ILE A 36 -13.25 11.08 4.15
CA ILE A 36 -14.02 12.19 4.74
C ILE A 36 -15.00 11.59 5.74
N GLU A 37 -14.93 12.07 6.99
CA GLU A 37 -15.84 11.70 8.08
C GLU A 37 -16.58 12.96 8.57
N GLY A 38 -17.84 13.12 8.15
CA GLY A 38 -18.58 14.36 8.40
C GLY A 38 -17.87 15.56 7.78
N ASP A 39 -17.52 16.55 8.61
CA ASP A 39 -16.77 17.75 8.18
C ASP A 39 -15.24 17.58 8.24
N LYS A 40 -14.74 16.41 8.66
CA LYS A 40 -13.31 16.15 8.77
C LYS A 40 -12.79 15.47 7.52
N THR A 41 -11.72 16.03 6.95
CA THR A 41 -10.98 15.42 5.85
C THR A 41 -9.67 14.87 6.37
N TYR A 42 -9.41 13.61 6.06
CA TYR A 42 -8.17 12.91 6.42
C TYR A 42 -7.38 12.67 5.16
N ASP A 43 -6.10 13.06 5.17
CA ASP A 43 -5.18 12.77 4.07
C ASP A 43 -4.45 11.42 4.26
N PHE A 44 -3.81 10.95 3.19
CA PHE A 44 -3.12 9.65 3.22
C PHE A 44 -1.93 9.64 4.19
N LEU A 45 -1.30 10.79 4.44
CA LEU A 45 -0.19 10.91 5.39
C LEU A 45 -0.66 10.73 6.84
N THR A 46 -1.75 11.41 7.20
CA THR A 46 -2.41 11.31 8.50
C THR A 46 -2.94 9.89 8.73
N LEU A 47 -3.56 9.28 7.71
CA LEU A 47 -4.03 7.90 7.77
C LEU A 47 -2.89 6.91 8.05
N LYS A 48 -1.73 7.09 7.40
CA LYS A 48 -0.53 6.30 7.68
C LYS A 48 -0.13 6.46 9.15
N GLU A 49 0.05 7.69 9.61
CA GLU A 49 0.49 7.95 10.99
C GLU A 49 -0.43 7.34 12.05
N GLU A 50 -1.76 7.45 11.88
CA GLU A 50 -2.73 6.90 12.82
C GLU A 50 -2.74 5.36 12.84
N VAL A 51 -2.70 4.71 11.67
CA VAL A 51 -2.68 3.24 11.57
C VAL A 51 -1.41 2.65 12.19
N PHE A 52 -0.26 3.30 12.03
CA PHE A 52 1.00 2.87 12.65
C PHE A 52 1.08 3.21 14.14
N ARG A 53 0.42 4.28 14.60
CA ARG A 53 0.37 4.63 16.02
C ARG A 53 -0.47 3.65 16.84
N LEU A 54 -1.58 3.16 16.29
CA LEU A 54 -2.45 2.16 16.94
C LEU A 54 -1.81 0.76 17.01
N ALA A 55 -0.75 0.50 16.25
CA ALA A 55 -0.08 -0.79 16.19
C ALA A 55 1.03 -0.98 17.25
N ASN A 56 1.34 0.04 18.05
CA ASN A 56 2.29 0.04 19.17
C ASN A 56 1.56 0.12 20.52
#